data_AF-A0A1H4K4P3-F1
#
_entry.id   AF-A0A1H4K4P3-F1
#
_cell.length_a   1.000
_cell.length_b   1.000
_cell.length_c   1.000
_cell.angle_alpha   90.00
_cell.angle_beta   90.00
_cell.angle_gamma   90.00
#
_symmetry.space_group_name_H-M   'P 1'
#
loop_
_entity.id
_entity.type
_entity.pdbx_description
1 polymer ?
#
loop_
_entity_poly.entity_id
_entity_poly.type
_entity_poly.pdbx_seq_one_letter_code
_entity_poly.pdbx_strand_id
1 'polypeptide(L)'
;MTRLIKYAFLLSTALALAACNETLEDIAPKAERQLPARVVQTMKAKGMSKTSPVMMRIFKEEGKLEVWKAKTNGRYDIIASYDICKWSGQLGPKFTEGDRQAPEGFYTVRPGQMNPKSSYYLAFNIGFPNAYDQANGRTGKHLMVHGACSSAGCYSMTDEQISEIYAFARDSFKGGQREFQVQAFPFRMTAENMARYRSDPNYDFWKMLKEGYDHFELTKIPPKVDVCGKRYVFNREAVDGERLSPTAACPPMSQPESLLTAYRQYQAQYDIAFNKALKAQSTATRSETIAGHEEARLVADWSKRRARGEKVSRLPPNIPSPTAVAEAPQPASTPAVAATASAYTAEPASRLQNALEAVAGQPEQQQPAESTAAAVAPVPAEGVVPSPTARPDTSAERTASVPAPATGGQAPSLRRRIQNIFSR
;
A
#
# COMPACT_ATOMS: atom_id res chain seq x y z
N MET A 1 -59.35 19.10 0.06
CA MET A 1 -58.88 17.85 0.71
C MET A 1 -58.10 16.91 -0.21
N THR A 2 -58.41 16.79 -1.50
CA THR A 2 -57.77 15.82 -2.42
C THR A 2 -56.32 16.10 -2.81
N ARG A 3 -55.83 17.35 -2.73
CA ARG A 3 -54.41 17.68 -3.01
C ARG A 3 -53.48 17.39 -1.82
N LEU A 4 -53.91 17.66 -0.59
CA LEU A 4 -53.15 17.38 0.63
C LEU A 4 -52.93 15.86 0.86
N ILE A 5 -53.92 15.03 0.53
CA ILE A 5 -53.79 13.56 0.61
C ILE A 5 -52.78 13.03 -0.40
N LYS A 6 -52.74 13.59 -1.62
CA LYS A 6 -51.75 13.21 -2.65
C LYS A 6 -50.32 13.60 -2.25
N TYR A 7 -50.13 14.77 -1.65
CA TYR A 7 -48.81 15.18 -1.14
C TYR A 7 -48.37 14.34 0.08
N ALA A 8 -49.28 13.98 0.98
CA ALA A 8 -48.98 13.11 2.11
C ALA A 8 -48.57 11.70 1.65
N PHE A 9 -49.21 11.16 0.61
CA PHE A 9 -48.87 9.85 0.03
C PHE A 9 -47.53 9.85 -0.74
N LEU A 10 -47.21 10.96 -1.41
CA LEU A 10 -45.92 11.15 -2.08
C LEU A 10 -44.77 11.34 -1.07
N LEU A 11 -45.01 12.04 0.04
CA LEU A 11 -43.99 12.19 1.09
C LEU A 11 -43.75 10.88 1.83
N SER A 12 -44.79 10.09 2.12
CA SER A 12 -44.65 8.82 2.84
C SER A 12 -43.96 7.74 2.00
N THR A 13 -44.21 7.70 0.69
CA THR A 13 -43.48 6.82 -0.24
C THR A 13 -42.02 7.23 -0.41
N ALA A 14 -41.70 8.52 -0.46
CA ALA A 14 -40.32 8.99 -0.50
C ALA A 14 -39.55 8.66 0.80
N LEU A 15 -40.18 8.79 1.98
CA LEU A 15 -39.57 8.39 3.26
C LEU A 15 -39.36 6.86 3.36
N ALA A 16 -40.30 6.07 2.84
CA ALA A 16 -40.18 4.61 2.84
C ALA A 16 -39.02 4.13 1.94
N LEU A 17 -38.81 4.74 0.77
CA LEU A 17 -37.69 4.39 -0.09
C LEU A 17 -36.32 4.80 0.49
N ALA A 18 -36.25 5.90 1.25
CA ALA A 18 -35.01 6.31 1.92
C ALA A 18 -34.65 5.38 3.10
N ALA A 19 -35.64 4.87 3.84
CA ALA A 19 -35.43 3.98 4.98
C ALA A 19 -35.10 2.52 4.59
N CYS A 20 -35.39 2.08 3.36
CA CYS A 20 -35.07 0.73 2.90
C CYS A 20 -33.61 0.53 2.46
N ASN A 21 -32.82 1.60 2.34
CA ASN A 21 -31.46 1.49 1.82
C ASN A 21 -30.44 1.09 2.91
N GLU A 22 -30.69 1.45 4.17
CA GLU A 22 -29.76 1.18 5.27
C GLU A 22 -29.80 -0.28 5.77
N THR A 23 -30.93 -0.97 5.63
CA THR A 23 -31.09 -2.35 6.14
C THR A 23 -30.57 -3.42 5.18
N LEU A 24 -30.49 -3.15 3.87
CA LEU A 24 -29.96 -4.11 2.89
C LEU A 24 -28.42 -4.19 2.89
N GLU A 25 -27.72 -3.10 3.23
CA GLU A 25 -26.25 -3.06 3.22
C GLU A 25 -25.63 -3.90 4.35
N ASP A 26 -26.35 -4.12 5.45
CA ASP A 26 -25.91 -4.96 6.57
C ASP A 26 -26.15 -6.46 6.36
N ILE A 27 -26.94 -6.84 5.35
CA ILE A 27 -27.21 -8.24 4.97
C ILE A 27 -26.27 -8.70 3.85
N ALA A 28 -25.66 -7.77 3.11
CA ALA A 28 -24.75 -8.09 2.03
C ALA A 28 -23.52 -8.86 2.54
N PRO A 29 -23.02 -9.88 1.81
CA PRO A 29 -21.76 -10.52 2.14
C PRO A 29 -20.66 -9.46 2.31
N LYS A 30 -19.84 -9.55 3.36
CA LYS A 30 -18.78 -8.57 3.67
C LYS A 30 -17.92 -8.15 2.46
N ALA A 31 -17.64 -9.07 1.54
CA ALA A 31 -16.86 -8.81 0.33
C ALA A 31 -17.60 -7.98 -0.75
N GLU A 32 -18.93 -7.90 -0.69
CA GLU A 32 -19.80 -7.13 -1.60
C GLU A 32 -20.26 -5.79 -1.01
N ARG A 33 -19.83 -5.46 0.22
CA ARG A 33 -20.11 -4.16 0.85
C ARG A 33 -19.64 -3.02 -0.05
N GLN A 34 -20.48 -2.02 -0.24
CA GLN A 34 -20.22 -0.90 -1.13
C GLN A 34 -19.30 0.12 -0.45
N LEU A 35 -18.59 0.91 -1.26
CA LEU A 35 -17.85 2.06 -0.76
C LEU A 35 -18.83 3.06 -0.12
N PRO A 36 -18.51 3.65 1.05
CA PRO A 36 -19.38 4.62 1.70
C PRO A 36 -19.68 5.83 0.81
N ALA A 37 -20.88 6.41 0.97
CA ALA A 37 -21.32 7.55 0.15
C ALA A 37 -20.33 8.73 0.16
N ARG A 38 -19.70 9.03 1.31
CA ARG A 38 -18.65 10.07 1.45
C ARG A 38 -17.47 9.84 0.50
N VAL A 39 -17.04 8.59 0.35
CA VAL A 39 -15.92 8.20 -0.51
C VAL A 39 -16.34 8.36 -1.97
N VAL A 40 -17.52 7.85 -2.33
CA VAL A 40 -18.08 7.98 -3.68
C VAL A 40 -18.24 9.45 -4.11
N GLN A 41 -18.68 10.33 -3.20
CA GLN A 41 -18.77 11.76 -3.46
C GLN A 41 -17.38 12.39 -3.69
N THR A 42 -16.39 12.03 -2.87
CA THR A 42 -15.00 12.47 -3.06
C THR A 42 -14.44 12.01 -4.40
N MET A 43 -14.74 10.77 -4.81
CA MET A 43 -14.35 10.25 -6.12
C MET A 43 -14.95 11.08 -7.26
N LYS A 44 -16.26 11.39 -7.18
CA LYS A 44 -16.93 12.23 -8.17
C LYS A 44 -16.28 13.61 -8.27
N ALA A 45 -16.01 14.24 -7.12
CA ALA A 45 -15.35 15.55 -7.05
C ALA A 45 -13.94 15.53 -7.66
N LYS A 46 -13.21 14.42 -7.52
CA LYS A 46 -11.87 14.23 -8.08
C LYS A 46 -11.85 13.69 -9.53
N GLY A 47 -13.02 13.51 -10.16
CA GLY A 47 -13.11 12.96 -11.51
C GLY A 47 -12.68 11.49 -11.59
N MET A 48 -13.01 10.69 -10.58
CA MET A 48 -12.72 9.25 -10.52
C MET A 48 -14.03 8.45 -10.61
N SER A 49 -14.12 7.49 -11.53
CA SER A 49 -15.25 6.56 -11.59
C SER A 49 -15.15 5.53 -10.46
N LYS A 50 -16.27 4.95 -10.01
CA LYS A 50 -16.29 3.80 -9.07
C LYS A 50 -15.36 2.67 -9.51
N THR A 51 -15.39 2.39 -10.81
CA THR A 51 -14.66 1.28 -11.43
C THR A 51 -13.29 1.66 -11.99
N SER A 52 -12.80 2.90 -11.79
CA SER A 52 -11.47 3.27 -12.32
C SER A 52 -10.36 2.38 -11.73
N PRO A 53 -9.27 2.16 -12.48
CA PRO A 53 -8.09 1.47 -11.98
C PRO A 53 -7.55 2.05 -10.67
N VAL A 54 -7.02 1.19 -9.81
CA VAL A 54 -6.37 1.55 -8.54
C VAL A 54 -4.91 1.11 -8.50
N MET A 55 -4.17 1.66 -7.57
CA MET A 55 -2.92 1.12 -7.03
C MET A 55 -2.87 1.46 -5.54
N MET A 56 -1.97 0.82 -4.80
CA MET A 56 -1.81 1.07 -3.38
C MET A 56 -0.36 1.36 -3.03
N ARG A 57 -0.15 2.23 -2.04
CA ARG A 57 1.16 2.51 -1.46
C ARG A 57 1.14 2.27 0.02
N ILE A 58 2.19 1.65 0.52
CA ILE A 58 2.37 1.34 1.93
C ILE A 58 3.65 2.01 2.38
N PHE A 59 3.56 2.71 3.51
CA PHE A 59 4.67 3.40 4.15
C PHE A 59 4.81 2.85 5.56
N LYS A 60 5.86 2.06 5.79
CA LYS A 60 6.01 1.31 7.04
C LYS A 60 6.26 2.22 8.23
N GLU A 61 7.19 3.16 8.12
CA GLU A 61 7.52 4.09 9.21
C GLU A 61 6.33 4.97 9.59
N GLU A 62 5.61 5.50 8.60
CA GLU A 62 4.41 6.30 8.83
C GLU A 62 3.20 5.45 9.26
N GLY A 63 3.27 4.13 9.10
CA GLY A 63 2.14 3.24 9.36
C GLY A 63 0.93 3.56 8.49
N LYS A 64 1.13 3.90 7.20
CA LYS A 64 0.05 4.31 6.29
C LYS A 64 -0.09 3.39 5.09
N LEU A 65 -1.34 3.09 4.73
CA LEU A 65 -1.72 2.53 3.43
C LEU A 65 -2.56 3.56 2.67
N GLU A 66 -2.09 3.97 1.50
CA GLU A 66 -2.79 4.89 0.61
C GLU A 66 -3.39 4.13 -0.57
N VAL A 67 -4.63 4.46 -0.90
CA VAL A 67 -5.29 4.01 -2.14
C VAL A 67 -5.26 5.16 -3.12
N TRP A 68 -4.67 4.91 -4.28
CA TRP A 68 -4.59 5.84 -5.40
C TRP A 68 -5.48 5.34 -6.53
N LYS A 69 -6.20 6.24 -7.18
CA LYS A 69 -7.18 5.87 -8.20
C LYS A 69 -7.03 6.75 -9.44
N ALA A 70 -7.16 6.14 -10.62
CA ALA A 70 -7.08 6.85 -11.88
C ALA A 70 -8.27 7.82 -12.04
N LYS A 71 -7.95 9.07 -12.35
CA LYS A 71 -8.90 10.07 -12.81
C LYS A 71 -9.25 9.85 -14.29
N THR A 72 -10.25 10.55 -14.79
CA THR A 72 -10.65 10.53 -16.21
C THR A 72 -9.53 10.92 -17.18
N ASN A 73 -8.52 11.66 -16.75
CA ASN A 73 -7.36 12.03 -17.55
C ASN A 73 -6.22 10.98 -17.55
N GLY A 74 -6.44 9.81 -16.96
CA GLY A 74 -5.47 8.71 -16.89
C GLY A 74 -4.41 8.84 -15.79
N ARG A 75 -4.30 10.00 -15.12
CA ARG A 75 -3.39 10.19 -13.97
C ARG A 75 -4.07 9.79 -12.67
N TYR A 76 -3.28 9.28 -11.74
CA TYR A 76 -3.71 8.82 -10.44
C TYR A 76 -3.66 9.98 -9.44
N ASP A 77 -4.64 10.00 -8.54
CA ASP A 77 -4.61 10.84 -7.36
C ASP A 77 -5.07 10.01 -6.15
N ILE A 78 -4.66 10.42 -4.96
CA ILE A 78 -4.99 9.74 -3.71
C ILE A 78 -6.49 9.89 -3.45
N ILE A 79 -7.18 8.77 -3.21
CA ILE A 79 -8.60 8.79 -2.82
C ILE A 79 -8.78 8.58 -1.32
N ALA A 80 -7.92 7.79 -0.69
CA ALA A 80 -7.99 7.49 0.73
C ALA A 80 -6.61 7.15 1.31
N SER A 81 -6.44 7.45 2.59
CA SER A 81 -5.27 7.07 3.39
C SER A 81 -5.75 6.44 4.69
N TYR A 82 -5.19 5.29 5.04
CA TYR A 82 -5.59 4.48 6.19
C TYR A 82 -4.40 4.26 7.12
N ASP A 83 -4.65 4.32 8.42
CA ASP A 83 -3.69 3.89 9.45
C ASP A 83 -3.58 2.36 9.47
N ILE A 84 -2.36 1.86 9.35
CA ILE A 84 -2.05 0.44 9.49
C ILE A 84 -2.02 0.13 10.98
N CYS A 85 -2.92 -0.74 11.41
CA CYS A 85 -2.97 -1.25 12.78
C CYS A 85 -1.61 -1.81 13.24
N LYS A 86 -1.07 -2.72 12.43
CA LYS A 86 0.21 -3.36 12.71
C LYS A 86 0.81 -3.95 11.45
N TRP A 87 2.09 -3.69 11.24
CA TRP A 87 2.95 -4.48 10.37
C TRP A 87 4.07 -5.12 11.21
N SER A 88 4.65 -6.21 10.74
CA SER A 88 5.63 -6.97 11.52
C SER A 88 7.07 -6.72 11.08
N GLY A 89 8.00 -6.82 12.03
CA GLY A 89 9.43 -6.67 11.79
C GLY A 89 9.90 -5.24 12.00
N GLN A 90 10.94 -4.87 11.27
CA GLN A 90 11.60 -3.56 11.29
C GLN A 90 11.53 -2.90 9.90
N LEU A 91 12.08 -1.71 9.72
CA LEU A 91 12.29 -1.18 8.37
C LEU A 91 13.31 -2.05 7.62
N GLY A 92 13.17 -2.11 6.30
CA GLY A 92 13.94 -2.98 5.42
C GLY A 92 13.13 -4.15 4.84
N PRO A 93 13.71 -4.87 3.88
CA PRO A 93 13.03 -5.91 3.14
C PRO A 93 12.85 -7.21 3.93
N LYS A 94 11.91 -8.04 3.48
CA LYS A 94 11.79 -9.43 3.93
C LYS A 94 12.86 -10.30 3.26
N PHE A 95 13.47 -11.22 4.00
CA PHE A 95 14.55 -12.08 3.49
C PHE A 95 14.21 -13.56 3.50
N THR A 96 13.52 -14.08 4.52
CA THR A 96 13.33 -15.53 4.66
C THR A 96 11.99 -15.87 5.32
N GLU A 97 11.44 -17.05 5.04
CA GLU A 97 10.23 -17.52 5.72
C GLU A 97 10.44 -17.61 7.24
N GLY A 98 9.49 -17.05 8.00
CA GLY A 98 9.56 -17.01 9.47
C GLY A 98 10.32 -15.81 10.06
N ASP A 99 10.97 -14.96 9.27
CA ASP A 99 11.66 -13.74 9.77
C ASP A 99 10.72 -12.66 10.33
N ARG A 100 9.39 -12.89 10.29
CA ARG A 100 8.33 -11.97 10.70
C ARG A 100 8.44 -10.56 10.10
N GLN A 101 9.06 -10.44 8.93
CA GLN A 101 9.30 -9.16 8.27
C GLN A 101 8.22 -8.88 7.22
N ALA A 102 7.56 -7.73 7.30
CA ALA A 102 6.73 -7.22 6.21
C ALA A 102 7.65 -6.73 5.06
N PRO A 103 7.37 -7.10 3.80
CA PRO A 103 8.30 -6.91 2.70
C PRO A 103 8.25 -5.48 2.13
N GLU A 104 9.33 -5.04 1.50
CA GLU A 104 9.42 -3.75 0.81
C GLU A 104 9.70 -4.00 -0.68
N GLY A 105 9.12 -3.22 -1.58
CA GLY A 105 9.22 -3.44 -3.03
C GLY A 105 7.94 -3.13 -3.80
N PHE A 106 7.92 -3.58 -5.05
CA PHE A 106 6.80 -3.42 -5.98
C PHE A 106 6.13 -4.77 -6.22
N TYR A 107 4.86 -4.89 -5.88
CA TYR A 107 4.10 -6.13 -5.97
C TYR A 107 2.86 -5.96 -6.82
N THR A 108 2.29 -7.08 -7.25
CA THR A 108 1.15 -7.11 -8.17
C THR A 108 0.06 -7.99 -7.59
N VAL A 109 -1.15 -7.44 -7.54
CA VAL A 109 -2.36 -8.13 -7.07
C VAL A 109 -3.31 -8.37 -8.23
N ARG A 110 -3.67 -9.63 -8.44
CA ARG A 110 -4.65 -10.10 -9.43
C ARG A 110 -5.95 -10.50 -8.74
N PRO A 111 -7.07 -10.62 -9.47
CA PRO A 111 -8.35 -11.05 -8.91
C PRO A 111 -8.26 -12.34 -8.09
N GLY A 112 -7.48 -13.33 -8.53
CA GLY A 112 -7.29 -14.59 -7.81
C GLY A 112 -6.54 -14.50 -6.47
N GLN A 113 -5.93 -13.36 -6.17
CA GLN A 113 -5.27 -13.09 -4.88
C GLN A 113 -6.22 -12.47 -3.85
N MET A 114 -7.44 -12.08 -4.26
CA MET A 114 -8.47 -11.58 -3.36
C MET A 114 -9.08 -12.74 -2.55
N ASN A 115 -9.18 -12.58 -1.23
CA ASN A 115 -9.71 -13.60 -0.33
C ASN A 115 -10.93 -13.09 0.46
N PRO A 116 -12.16 -13.29 -0.07
CA PRO A 116 -13.39 -12.88 0.61
C PRO A 116 -13.73 -13.77 1.81
N LYS A 117 -13.12 -14.96 1.93
CA LYS A 117 -13.35 -15.94 3.00
C LYS A 117 -12.20 -15.99 4.01
N SER A 118 -11.45 -14.90 4.13
CA SER A 118 -10.35 -14.79 5.09
C SER A 118 -10.82 -15.02 6.52
N SER A 119 -10.01 -15.71 7.32
CA SER A 119 -10.17 -15.81 8.78
C SER A 119 -9.91 -14.47 9.49
N TYR A 120 -9.34 -13.48 8.80
CA TYR A 120 -9.09 -12.12 9.29
C TYR A 120 -10.03 -11.09 8.64
N TYR A 121 -11.33 -11.39 8.66
CA TYR A 121 -12.39 -10.62 8.00
C TYR A 121 -12.29 -10.57 6.46
N LEU A 122 -11.41 -9.76 5.88
CA LEU A 122 -11.12 -9.71 4.44
C LEU A 122 -9.60 -9.67 4.24
N ALA A 123 -9.11 -10.19 3.13
CA ALA A 123 -7.69 -10.11 2.81
C ALA A 123 -7.42 -10.16 1.31
N PHE A 124 -6.23 -9.72 0.91
CA PHE A 124 -5.65 -10.08 -0.39
C PHE A 124 -4.15 -10.30 -0.27
N ASN A 125 -3.62 -11.23 -1.06
CA ASN A 125 -2.19 -11.51 -1.12
C ASN A 125 -1.50 -10.48 -2.01
N ILE A 126 -0.45 -9.83 -1.50
CA ILE A 126 0.24 -8.78 -2.26
C ILE A 126 1.05 -9.33 -3.43
N GLY A 127 1.45 -10.62 -3.39
CA GLY A 127 2.25 -11.26 -4.45
C GLY A 127 3.74 -11.39 -4.14
N PHE A 128 4.14 -11.37 -2.86
CA PHE A 128 5.49 -11.72 -2.45
C PHE A 128 5.69 -13.26 -2.45
N PRO A 129 6.86 -13.79 -2.87
CA PRO A 129 8.00 -13.06 -3.42
C PRO A 129 7.81 -12.74 -4.92
N ASN A 130 8.15 -11.51 -5.32
CA ASN A 130 8.15 -11.14 -6.73
C ASN A 130 9.44 -11.61 -7.45
N ALA A 131 9.61 -11.25 -8.73
CA ALA A 131 10.80 -11.65 -9.49
C ALA A 131 12.12 -11.12 -8.90
N TYR A 132 12.13 -9.91 -8.33
CA TYR A 132 13.29 -9.34 -7.66
C TYR A 132 13.62 -10.12 -6.39
N ASP A 133 12.60 -10.46 -5.60
CA ASP A 133 12.77 -11.20 -4.37
C ASP A 133 13.34 -12.60 -4.63
N GLN A 134 12.79 -13.30 -5.62
CA GLN A 134 13.25 -14.62 -6.03
C GLN A 134 14.69 -14.58 -6.56
N ALA A 135 15.04 -13.59 -7.40
CA ALA A 135 16.40 -13.42 -7.93
C ALA A 135 17.45 -13.11 -6.84
N ASN A 136 17.00 -12.56 -5.71
CA ASN A 136 17.81 -12.28 -4.52
C ASN A 136 17.67 -13.36 -3.43
N GLY A 137 17.12 -14.54 -3.75
CA GLY A 137 17.05 -15.68 -2.82
C GLY A 137 16.13 -15.45 -1.62
N ARG A 138 15.18 -14.53 -1.72
CA ARG A 138 14.23 -14.24 -0.64
C ARG A 138 13.08 -15.23 -0.67
N THR A 139 12.64 -15.65 0.52
CA THR A 139 11.61 -16.69 0.68
C THR A 139 10.49 -16.28 1.62
N GLY A 140 9.37 -16.98 1.53
CA GLY A 140 8.15 -16.73 2.28
C GLY A 140 6.92 -16.79 1.38
N LYS A 141 5.75 -16.69 1.98
CA LYS A 141 4.45 -16.77 1.30
C LYS A 141 3.37 -16.13 2.16
N HIS A 142 2.21 -15.86 1.55
CA HIS A 142 1.02 -15.32 2.22
C HIS A 142 1.26 -13.97 2.91
N LEU A 143 1.96 -13.06 2.23
CA LEU A 143 2.09 -11.68 2.69
C LEU A 143 0.81 -10.94 2.26
N MET A 144 -0.03 -10.61 3.23
CA MET A 144 -1.37 -10.11 2.97
C MET A 144 -1.53 -8.66 3.44
N VAL A 145 -2.51 -7.97 2.87
CA VAL A 145 -3.21 -6.88 3.55
C VAL A 145 -4.54 -7.45 4.04
N HIS A 146 -4.86 -7.30 5.33
CA HIS A 146 -6.05 -7.93 5.92
C HIS A 146 -6.62 -7.19 7.15
N GLY A 147 -7.80 -7.61 7.64
CA GLY A 147 -8.46 -7.05 8.83
C GLY A 147 -7.94 -7.60 10.17
N ALA A 148 -8.78 -7.55 11.20
CA ALA A 148 -8.55 -8.08 12.56
C ALA A 148 -7.36 -7.49 13.34
N CYS A 149 -6.75 -6.38 12.88
CA CYS A 149 -5.76 -5.58 13.61
C CYS A 149 -4.64 -6.39 14.30
N SER A 150 -4.22 -7.51 13.71
CA SER A 150 -3.23 -8.44 14.28
C SER A 150 -2.30 -8.93 13.17
N SER A 151 -0.98 -8.93 13.35
CA SER A 151 -0.05 -9.37 12.30
C SER A 151 1.14 -10.20 12.80
N ALA A 152 1.55 -11.14 11.95
CA ALA A 152 2.75 -11.97 12.06
C ALA A 152 3.53 -12.02 10.72
N GLY A 153 3.66 -10.88 10.05
CA GLY A 153 4.33 -10.73 8.75
C GLY A 153 3.55 -9.89 7.73
N CYS A 154 2.27 -9.63 7.99
CA CYS A 154 1.34 -8.95 7.08
C CYS A 154 1.16 -7.45 7.43
N TYR A 155 0.43 -6.74 6.57
CA TYR A 155 -0.14 -5.42 6.88
C TYR A 155 -1.57 -5.61 7.39
N SER A 156 -1.76 -5.46 8.69
CA SER A 156 -3.09 -5.56 9.30
C SER A 156 -3.74 -4.18 9.40
N MET A 157 -5.03 -4.14 9.11
CA MET A 157 -5.93 -3.00 9.14
C MET A 157 -7.08 -3.30 10.12
N THR A 158 -7.91 -2.31 10.43
CA THR A 158 -9.22 -2.59 11.04
C THR A 158 -10.17 -3.23 10.01
N ASP A 159 -11.25 -3.85 10.49
CA ASP A 159 -12.24 -4.50 9.62
C ASP A 159 -12.96 -3.47 8.73
N GLU A 160 -13.23 -2.28 9.26
CA GLU A 160 -13.82 -1.17 8.52
C GLU A 160 -12.91 -0.68 7.40
N GLN A 161 -11.62 -0.49 7.71
CA GLN A 161 -10.63 -0.03 6.73
C GLN A 161 -10.43 -1.07 5.62
N ILE A 162 -10.27 -2.36 5.96
CA ILE A 162 -10.08 -3.38 4.94
C ILE A 162 -11.34 -3.60 4.11
N SER A 163 -12.54 -3.36 4.65
CA SER A 163 -13.78 -3.36 3.87
C SER A 163 -13.72 -2.34 2.73
N GLU A 164 -13.33 -1.10 3.02
CA GLU A 164 -13.16 -0.06 1.98
C GLU A 164 -12.02 -0.39 1.00
N ILE A 165 -10.84 -0.79 1.51
CA ILE A 165 -9.68 -1.15 0.67
C ILE A 165 -10.01 -2.32 -0.27
N TYR A 166 -10.68 -3.35 0.24
CA TYR A 166 -11.11 -4.50 -0.54
C TYR A 166 -12.16 -4.10 -1.58
N ALA A 167 -13.10 -3.22 -1.24
CA ALA A 167 -14.09 -2.71 -2.18
C ALA A 167 -13.43 -1.91 -3.32
N PHE A 168 -12.42 -1.07 -3.04
CA PHE A 168 -11.66 -0.38 -4.09
C PHE A 168 -11.00 -1.34 -5.07
N ALA A 169 -10.33 -2.38 -4.56
CA ALA A 169 -9.70 -3.42 -5.37
C ALA A 169 -10.74 -4.19 -6.20
N ARG A 170 -11.80 -4.69 -5.56
CA ARG A 170 -12.91 -5.40 -6.20
C ARG A 170 -13.53 -4.58 -7.33
N ASP A 171 -13.87 -3.31 -7.07
CA ASP A 171 -14.56 -2.45 -8.02
C ASP A 171 -13.67 -2.09 -9.21
N SER A 172 -12.35 -1.96 -8.99
CA SER A 172 -11.39 -1.79 -10.08
C SER A 172 -11.33 -3.02 -11.00
N PHE A 173 -11.41 -4.23 -10.44
CA PHE A 173 -11.47 -5.48 -11.20
C PHE A 173 -12.81 -5.64 -11.93
N LYS A 174 -13.93 -5.28 -11.29
CA LYS A 174 -15.24 -5.17 -11.98
C LYS A 174 -15.19 -4.17 -13.14
N GLY A 175 -14.33 -3.15 -13.04
CA GLY A 175 -14.03 -2.18 -14.09
C GLY A 175 -13.08 -2.65 -15.21
N GLY A 176 -12.61 -3.89 -15.16
CA GLY A 176 -11.73 -4.47 -16.18
C GLY A 176 -10.23 -4.29 -15.91
N GLN A 177 -9.83 -3.70 -14.78
CA GLN A 177 -8.42 -3.76 -14.37
C GLN A 177 -8.02 -5.23 -14.19
N ARG A 178 -6.91 -5.67 -14.79
CA ARG A 178 -6.48 -7.09 -14.71
C ARG A 178 -5.60 -7.36 -13.49
N GLU A 179 -4.86 -6.34 -13.06
CA GLU A 179 -4.01 -6.35 -11.89
C GLU A 179 -3.73 -4.91 -11.43
N PHE A 180 -3.42 -4.74 -10.14
CA PHE A 180 -2.98 -3.45 -9.60
C PHE A 180 -1.66 -3.60 -8.84
N GLN A 181 -0.88 -2.51 -8.80
CA GLN A 181 0.37 -2.48 -8.04
C GLN A 181 0.12 -2.18 -6.57
N VAL A 182 0.87 -2.86 -5.70
CA VAL A 182 1.09 -2.50 -4.30
C VAL A 182 2.56 -2.14 -4.14
N GLN A 183 2.85 -0.90 -3.80
CA GLN A 183 4.22 -0.41 -3.59
C GLN A 183 4.45 -0.26 -2.09
N ALA A 184 5.34 -1.05 -1.53
CA ALA A 184 5.68 -1.01 -0.11
C ALA A 184 7.05 -0.36 0.08
N PHE A 185 7.08 0.76 0.78
CA PHE A 185 8.27 1.57 1.04
C PHE A 185 8.61 1.56 2.52
N PRO A 186 9.90 1.73 2.88
CA PRO A 186 10.30 1.89 4.28
C PRO A 186 9.64 3.12 4.92
N PHE A 187 9.58 4.21 4.17
CA PHE A 187 9.05 5.51 4.57
C PHE A 187 8.72 6.34 3.34
N ARG A 188 8.11 7.52 3.48
CA ARG A 188 8.01 8.49 2.38
C ARG A 188 9.41 8.89 1.94
N MET A 189 9.78 8.63 0.69
CA MET A 189 11.16 8.70 0.19
C MET A 189 11.64 10.14 -0.10
N THR A 190 11.34 11.07 0.81
CA THR A 190 11.77 12.47 0.77
C THR A 190 13.27 12.59 0.96
N ALA A 191 13.82 13.76 0.64
CA ALA A 191 15.23 14.07 0.85
C ALA A 191 15.64 13.90 2.32
N GLU A 192 14.80 14.35 3.25
CA GLU A 192 15.02 14.29 4.69
C GLU A 192 15.10 12.86 5.20
N ASN A 193 14.14 12.01 4.83
CA ASN A 193 14.14 10.61 5.25
C ASN A 193 15.31 9.84 4.63
N MET A 194 15.57 10.03 3.33
CA MET A 194 16.73 9.40 2.69
C MET A 194 18.05 9.86 3.30
N ALA A 195 18.19 11.13 3.66
CA ALA A 195 19.38 11.65 4.35
C ALA A 195 19.51 11.08 5.76
N ARG A 196 18.39 10.98 6.49
CA ARG A 196 18.34 10.35 7.80
C ARG A 196 18.86 8.92 7.75
N TYR A 197 18.53 8.17 6.72
CA TYR A 197 18.89 6.77 6.58
C TYR A 197 20.13 6.48 5.70
N ARG A 198 20.94 7.50 5.37
CA ARG A 198 22.04 7.39 4.38
C ARG A 198 23.11 6.32 4.66
N SER A 199 23.23 5.88 5.90
CA SER A 199 24.23 4.93 6.37
C SER A 199 23.61 3.62 6.84
N ASP A 200 22.35 3.39 6.49
CA ASP A 200 21.65 2.14 6.78
C ASP A 200 22.15 1.01 5.87
N PRO A 201 22.27 -0.25 6.35
CA PRO A 201 22.61 -1.39 5.49
C PRO A 201 21.66 -1.58 4.30
N ASN A 202 20.40 -1.13 4.39
CA ASN A 202 19.40 -1.25 3.32
C ASN A 202 19.39 -0.05 2.36
N TYR A 203 20.26 0.94 2.55
CA TYR A 203 20.19 2.20 1.81
C TYR A 203 20.30 2.04 0.28
N ASP A 204 21.16 1.13 -0.20
CA ASP A 204 21.27 0.85 -1.64
C ASP A 204 20.00 0.24 -2.23
N PHE A 205 19.32 -0.61 -1.46
CA PHE A 205 18.02 -1.14 -1.82
C PHE A 205 16.95 -0.03 -1.85
N TRP A 206 16.94 0.87 -0.87
CA TRP A 206 16.01 1.99 -0.86
C TRP A 206 16.27 3.01 -1.98
N LYS A 207 17.52 3.30 -2.33
CA LYS A 207 17.83 4.10 -3.54
C LYS A 207 17.22 3.47 -4.80
N MET A 208 17.23 2.13 -4.89
CA MET A 208 16.59 1.43 -6.01
C MET A 208 15.07 1.58 -5.99
N LEU A 209 14.42 1.45 -4.83
CA LEU A 209 12.97 1.69 -4.70
C LEU A 209 12.60 3.13 -5.05
N LYS A 210 13.49 4.08 -4.71
CA LYS A 210 13.27 5.51 -4.94
C LYS A 210 13.10 5.86 -6.41
N GLU A 211 13.81 5.22 -7.34
CA GLU A 211 13.64 5.48 -8.78
C GLU A 211 12.17 5.25 -9.22
N GLY A 212 11.58 4.11 -8.82
CA GLY A 212 10.18 3.82 -9.09
C GLY A 212 9.21 4.72 -8.32
N TYR A 213 9.55 5.10 -7.08
CA TYR A 213 8.79 6.08 -6.29
C TYR A 213 8.70 7.43 -7.03
N ASP A 214 9.85 7.94 -7.47
CA ASP A 214 9.98 9.25 -8.14
C ASP A 214 9.31 9.25 -9.52
N HIS A 215 9.43 8.16 -10.28
CA HIS A 215 8.73 8.01 -11.57
C HIS A 215 7.22 8.18 -11.41
N PHE A 216 6.64 7.59 -10.36
CA PHE A 216 5.23 7.82 -10.05
C PHE A 216 4.98 9.24 -9.57
N GLU A 217 5.84 9.84 -8.74
CA GLU A 217 5.65 11.23 -8.30
C GLU A 217 5.57 12.21 -9.48
N LEU A 218 6.40 12.00 -10.50
CA LEU A 218 6.45 12.83 -11.70
C LEU A 218 5.27 12.59 -12.65
N THR A 219 4.97 11.33 -12.93
CA THR A 219 3.99 10.98 -13.97
C THR A 219 2.58 10.88 -13.41
N LYS A 220 2.44 10.60 -12.11
CA LYS A 220 1.20 10.15 -11.46
C LYS A 220 0.59 8.96 -12.19
N ILE A 221 1.42 8.06 -12.73
CA ILE A 221 1.01 6.82 -13.39
C ILE A 221 1.88 5.71 -12.78
N PRO A 222 1.30 4.55 -12.39
CA PRO A 222 2.08 3.43 -11.89
C PRO A 222 3.21 3.08 -12.86
N PRO A 223 4.49 3.06 -12.44
CA PRO A 223 5.59 2.77 -13.33
C PRO A 223 5.51 1.32 -13.78
N LYS A 224 5.88 1.02 -15.04
CA LYS A 224 6.19 -0.34 -15.46
C LYS A 224 7.38 -0.82 -14.64
N VAL A 225 7.26 -1.97 -14.00
CA VAL A 225 8.31 -2.55 -13.16
C VAL A 225 8.77 -3.85 -13.79
N ASP A 226 10.05 -3.94 -14.12
CA ASP A 226 10.70 -5.18 -14.53
C ASP A 226 11.93 -5.42 -13.65
N VAL A 227 12.59 -6.57 -13.85
CA VAL A 227 13.77 -6.96 -13.08
C VAL A 227 14.83 -7.52 -14.01
N CYS A 228 16.06 -7.04 -13.87
CA CYS A 228 17.24 -7.62 -14.49
C CYS A 228 18.48 -7.38 -13.63
N GLY A 229 19.46 -8.28 -13.70
CA GLY A 229 20.71 -8.20 -12.95
C GLY A 229 20.49 -8.15 -11.44
N LYS A 230 19.43 -8.79 -10.93
CA LYS A 230 18.96 -8.73 -9.54
C LYS A 230 18.54 -7.33 -9.07
N ARG A 231 18.16 -6.45 -9.99
CA ARG A 231 17.76 -5.06 -9.72
C ARG A 231 16.40 -4.77 -10.36
N TYR A 232 15.61 -3.91 -9.72
CA TYR A 232 14.45 -3.32 -10.36
C TYR A 232 14.87 -2.40 -11.50
N VAL A 233 14.06 -2.37 -12.55
CA VAL A 233 14.13 -1.37 -13.62
C VAL A 233 12.73 -0.81 -13.87
N PHE A 234 12.63 0.51 -14.06
CA PHE A 234 11.36 1.21 -14.12
C PHE A 234 11.15 1.91 -15.45
N ASN A 235 10.01 1.69 -16.11
CA ASN A 235 9.67 2.33 -17.40
C ASN A 235 10.77 2.15 -18.48
N ARG A 236 11.50 1.04 -18.44
CA ARG A 236 12.56 0.69 -19.40
C ARG A 236 12.07 -0.39 -20.34
N GLU A 237 12.56 -0.35 -21.57
CA GLU A 237 12.35 -1.41 -22.56
C GLU A 237 13.70 -1.85 -23.11
N ALA A 238 13.92 -3.16 -23.20
CA ALA A 238 15.10 -3.70 -23.85
C ALA A 238 15.09 -3.31 -25.32
N VAL A 239 16.24 -2.86 -25.82
CA VAL A 239 16.43 -2.62 -27.25
C VAL A 239 16.22 -3.96 -27.97
N ASP A 240 15.63 -3.93 -29.16
CA ASP A 240 15.31 -5.10 -30.00
C ASP A 240 14.31 -6.11 -29.39
N GLY A 241 13.61 -5.74 -28.31
CA GLY A 241 12.56 -6.57 -27.71
C GLY A 241 13.08 -7.80 -26.97
N GLU A 242 14.35 -7.81 -26.58
CA GLU A 242 14.92 -8.88 -25.76
C GLU A 242 14.15 -9.07 -24.45
N ARG A 243 14.03 -10.32 -24.01
CA ARG A 243 13.37 -10.64 -22.74
C ARG A 243 14.30 -10.33 -21.57
N LEU A 244 13.80 -9.53 -20.63
CA LEU A 244 14.51 -9.28 -19.37
C LEU A 244 14.52 -10.56 -18.52
N SER A 245 15.70 -10.90 -18.01
CA SER A 245 15.89 -12.01 -17.06
C SER A 245 16.24 -11.44 -15.69
N PRO A 246 15.52 -11.80 -14.61
CA PRO A 246 15.78 -11.29 -13.27
C PRO A 246 17.21 -11.54 -12.76
N THR A 247 17.87 -12.60 -13.22
CA THR A 247 19.20 -13.01 -12.75
C THR A 247 20.34 -12.68 -13.71
N ALA A 248 20.08 -12.49 -15.01
CA ALA A 248 21.10 -12.12 -15.99
C ALA A 248 21.29 -10.59 -16.05
N ALA A 249 22.43 -10.12 -16.55
CA ALA A 249 22.67 -8.68 -16.71
C ALA A 249 21.57 -8.00 -17.55
N CYS A 250 21.30 -6.73 -17.27
CA CYS A 250 20.36 -5.95 -18.06
C CYS A 250 20.93 -5.73 -19.47
N PRO A 251 20.17 -6.03 -20.53
CA PRO A 251 20.57 -5.65 -21.89
C PRO A 251 20.57 -4.12 -22.04
N PRO A 252 21.06 -3.58 -23.17
CA PRO A 252 20.82 -2.19 -23.52
C PRO A 252 19.33 -1.86 -23.41
N MET A 253 19.01 -0.79 -22.69
CA MET A 253 17.64 -0.37 -22.42
C MET A 253 17.42 1.06 -22.88
N SER A 254 16.21 1.33 -23.36
CA SER A 254 15.75 2.67 -23.69
C SER A 254 14.60 3.11 -22.78
N GLN A 255 14.38 4.42 -22.72
CA GLN A 255 13.25 5.07 -22.05
C GLN A 255 12.77 6.25 -22.90
N PRO A 256 11.52 6.71 -22.73
CA PRO A 256 11.07 7.94 -23.37
C PRO A 256 11.92 9.14 -22.96
N GLU A 257 12.44 9.90 -23.93
CA GLU A 257 13.34 11.05 -23.68
C GLU A 257 12.68 12.13 -22.80
N SER A 258 11.36 12.31 -22.94
CA SER A 258 10.60 13.24 -22.11
C SER A 258 10.62 12.85 -20.63
N LEU A 259 10.50 11.56 -20.32
CA LEU A 259 10.60 11.06 -18.95
C LEU A 259 12.02 11.22 -18.42
N LEU A 260 13.03 10.89 -19.23
CA LEU A 260 14.44 11.01 -18.85
C LEU A 260 14.81 12.46 -18.50
N THR A 261 14.40 13.41 -19.34
CA THR A 261 14.64 14.84 -19.12
C THR A 261 13.94 15.35 -17.86
N ALA A 262 12.65 15.03 -17.70
CA ALA A 262 11.89 15.41 -16.50
C ALA A 262 12.50 14.81 -15.23
N TYR A 263 12.95 13.55 -15.29
CA TYR A 263 13.56 12.89 -14.15
C TYR A 263 14.92 13.48 -13.78
N ARG A 264 15.77 13.82 -14.75
CA ARG A 264 17.04 14.54 -14.48
C ARG A 264 16.81 15.88 -13.77
N GLN A 265 15.81 16.64 -14.19
CA GLN A 265 15.44 17.91 -13.54
C GLN A 265 14.94 17.68 -12.11
N TYR A 266 14.10 16.68 -11.91
CA TYR A 266 13.63 16.27 -10.59
C TYR A 266 14.77 15.84 -9.67
N GLN A 267 15.72 15.06 -10.19
CA GLN A 267 16.91 14.63 -9.45
C GLN A 267 17.78 15.81 -9.04
N ALA A 268 18.00 16.80 -9.91
CA ALA A 268 18.76 17.99 -9.54
C ALA A 268 18.12 18.76 -8.37
N GLN A 269 16.79 18.89 -8.35
CA GLN A 269 16.07 19.49 -7.22
C GLN A 269 16.16 18.63 -5.96
N TYR A 270 16.03 17.32 -6.11
CA TYR A 270 16.19 16.35 -5.02
C TYR A 270 17.59 16.44 -4.40
N ASP A 271 18.65 16.52 -5.19
CA ASP A 271 20.03 16.58 -4.71
C ASP A 271 20.30 17.85 -3.89
N ILE A 272 19.71 18.98 -4.28
CA ILE A 272 19.76 20.22 -3.49
C ILE A 272 19.09 20.00 -2.13
N ALA A 273 17.87 19.44 -2.13
CA ALA A 273 17.13 19.17 -0.89
C ALA A 273 17.84 18.14 0.00
N PHE A 274 18.42 17.09 -0.59
CA PHE A 274 19.15 16.04 0.11
C PHE A 274 20.42 16.58 0.75
N ASN A 275 21.21 17.38 0.03
CA ASN A 275 22.40 18.04 0.58
C ASN A 275 22.04 19.02 1.70
N LYS A 276 20.91 19.72 1.58
CA LYS A 276 20.37 20.56 2.65
C LYS A 276 20.00 19.71 3.88
N ALA A 277 19.30 18.59 3.69
CA ALA A 277 18.91 17.69 4.77
C ALA A 277 20.12 17.04 5.48
N LEU A 278 21.16 16.69 4.73
CA LEU A 278 22.42 16.17 5.29
C LEU A 278 23.10 17.19 6.22
N LYS A 279 23.13 18.47 5.81
CA LYS A 279 23.70 19.55 6.62
C LYS A 279 22.86 19.87 7.85
N ALA A 280 21.53 19.78 7.72
CA ALA A 280 20.61 20.08 8.81
C ALA A 280 20.68 19.08 9.98
N GLN A 281 21.27 17.88 9.76
CA GLN A 281 21.38 16.79 10.74
C GLN A 281 20.06 16.51 11.47
N SER A 282 19.26 15.59 10.94
CA SER A 282 17.98 15.23 11.56
C SER A 282 18.15 14.79 13.01
N THR A 283 17.42 15.45 13.92
CA THR A 283 17.31 15.08 15.34
C THR A 283 16.23 14.03 15.59
N ALA A 284 15.49 13.63 14.55
CA ALA A 284 14.43 12.63 14.68
C ALA A 284 15.04 11.24 14.82
N THR A 285 14.61 10.52 15.86
CA THR A 285 14.99 9.13 16.10
C THR A 285 14.67 8.26 14.89
N ARG A 286 15.61 7.41 14.52
CA ARG A 286 15.44 6.43 13.43
C ARG A 286 14.68 5.22 13.96
N SER A 287 13.78 4.71 13.13
CA SER A 287 13.18 3.39 13.34
C SER A 287 14.26 2.30 13.17
N GLU A 288 14.11 1.19 13.90
CA GLU A 288 14.98 0.03 13.75
C GLU A 288 14.89 -0.54 12.34
N THR A 289 16.00 -1.12 11.87
CA THR A 289 16.15 -1.69 10.53
C THR A 289 16.81 -3.05 10.58
N ILE A 290 16.30 -3.96 9.74
CA ILE A 290 16.85 -5.32 9.64
C ILE A 290 18.22 -5.29 8.95
N ALA A 291 19.22 -5.93 9.54
CA ALA A 291 20.60 -5.90 9.06
C ALA A 291 20.85 -6.81 7.84
N GLY A 292 19.98 -7.77 7.56
CA GLY A 292 20.07 -8.64 6.39
C GLY A 292 19.62 -10.08 6.61
N HIS A 293 20.12 -10.98 5.76
CA HIS A 293 19.81 -12.41 5.81
C HIS A 293 20.23 -13.09 7.11
N GLU A 294 21.33 -12.66 7.75
CA GLU A 294 21.81 -13.26 8.99
C GLU A 294 20.80 -13.03 10.12
N GLU A 295 20.42 -11.78 10.36
CA GLU A 295 19.37 -11.43 11.32
C GLU A 295 18.06 -12.12 10.98
N ALA A 296 17.64 -12.12 9.71
CA ALA A 296 16.42 -12.77 9.28
C ALA A 296 16.38 -14.27 9.64
N ARG A 297 17.52 -14.97 9.54
CA ARG A 297 17.63 -16.38 9.94
C ARG A 297 17.52 -16.57 11.45
N LEU A 298 18.12 -15.67 12.24
CA LEU A 298 17.98 -15.68 13.70
C LEU A 298 16.52 -15.46 14.13
N VAL A 299 15.83 -14.50 13.52
CA VAL A 299 14.41 -14.24 13.79
C VAL A 299 13.54 -15.42 13.34
N ALA A 300 13.88 -16.06 12.21
CA ALA A 300 13.18 -17.25 11.73
C ALA A 300 13.34 -18.45 12.68
N ASP A 301 14.55 -18.71 13.17
CA ASP A 301 14.77 -19.75 14.17
C ASP A 301 14.02 -19.45 15.48
N TRP A 302 14.15 -18.22 15.98
CA TRP A 302 13.40 -17.76 17.15
C TRP A 302 11.89 -17.96 16.99
N SER A 303 11.34 -17.68 15.80
CA SER A 303 9.92 -17.88 15.50
C SER A 303 9.53 -19.36 15.53
N LYS A 304 10.38 -20.25 15.00
CA LYS A 304 10.17 -21.70 15.06
C LYS A 304 10.19 -22.23 16.50
N ARG A 305 11.17 -21.80 17.30
CA ARG A 305 11.29 -22.18 18.72
C ARG A 305 10.07 -21.75 19.52
N ARG A 306 9.61 -20.50 19.32
CA ARG A 306 8.37 -20.01 19.92
C ARG A 306 7.16 -20.83 19.52
N ALA A 307 7.03 -21.18 18.23
CA ALA A 307 5.90 -21.99 17.76
C ALA A 307 5.87 -23.40 18.37
N ARG A 308 7.03 -23.95 18.76
CA ARG A 308 7.15 -25.21 19.51
C ARG A 308 6.88 -25.08 21.02
N GLY A 309 6.58 -23.87 21.52
CA GLY A 309 6.35 -23.62 22.94
C GLY A 309 7.64 -23.53 23.76
N GLU A 310 8.82 -23.42 23.12
CA GLU A 310 10.07 -23.21 23.85
C GLU A 310 10.09 -21.82 24.51
N LYS A 311 10.70 -21.74 25.69
CA LYS A 311 10.94 -20.46 26.37
C LYS A 311 12.00 -19.66 25.60
N VAL A 312 11.57 -18.69 24.82
CA VAL A 312 12.41 -17.71 24.13
C VAL A 312 12.07 -16.28 24.57
N SER A 313 12.93 -15.32 24.24
CA SER A 313 12.71 -13.89 24.51
C SER A 313 11.36 -13.41 23.96
N ARG A 314 10.77 -12.39 24.60
CA ARG A 314 9.50 -11.79 24.15
C ARG A 314 9.66 -11.05 22.81
N LEU A 315 10.77 -10.35 22.64
CA LEU A 315 11.12 -9.66 21.39
C LEU A 315 12.03 -10.55 20.53
N PRO A 316 11.91 -10.47 19.20
CA PRO A 316 12.82 -11.17 18.29
C PRO A 316 14.26 -10.70 18.50
N PRO A 317 15.26 -11.55 18.22
CA PRO A 317 16.65 -11.12 18.23
C PRO A 317 16.85 -10.03 17.17
N ASN A 318 17.66 -9.02 17.49
CA ASN A 318 18.13 -8.01 16.55
C ASN A 318 19.65 -8.00 16.51
N ILE A 319 20.23 -7.70 15.34
CA ILE A 319 21.67 -7.45 15.23
C ILE A 319 21.83 -5.94 15.23
N PRO A 320 22.58 -5.35 16.19
CA PRO A 320 22.85 -3.92 16.17
C PRO A 320 23.50 -3.56 14.83
N SER A 321 22.79 -2.81 14.00
CA SER A 321 23.40 -2.21 12.82
C SER A 321 24.56 -1.32 13.30
N PRO A 322 25.74 -1.32 12.65
CA PRO A 322 26.93 -0.58 13.11
C PRO A 322 26.72 0.93 13.27
N THR A 323 25.57 1.44 12.84
CA THR A 323 25.08 2.81 12.99
C THR A 323 24.38 3.09 14.33
N ALA A 324 24.11 2.08 15.15
CA ALA A 324 23.42 2.21 16.45
C ALA A 324 24.38 2.53 17.62
N VAL A 325 25.69 2.54 17.40
CA VAL A 325 26.68 2.88 18.44
C VAL A 325 27.07 4.35 18.33
N ALA A 326 26.15 5.23 18.70
CA ALA A 326 26.48 6.61 19.05
C ALA A 326 25.59 7.10 20.20
N GLU A 327 25.37 6.26 21.20
CA GLU A 327 25.04 6.74 22.55
C GLU A 327 25.56 5.71 23.56
N ALA A 328 26.76 5.96 24.08
CA ALA A 328 27.22 5.26 25.27
C ALA A 328 26.24 5.58 26.41
N PRO A 329 25.79 4.60 27.22
CA PRO A 329 25.03 4.91 28.42
C PRO A 329 25.89 5.77 29.34
N GLN A 330 25.45 6.99 29.62
CA GLN A 330 26.00 7.73 30.76
C GLN A 330 25.75 6.89 32.03
N PRO A 331 26.77 6.64 32.87
CA PRO A 331 26.56 5.89 34.08
C PRO A 331 25.59 6.64 34.99
N ALA A 332 24.50 5.97 35.35
CA ALA A 332 23.51 6.47 36.30
C ALA A 332 24.21 6.82 37.62
N SER A 333 24.09 8.07 38.05
CA SER A 333 24.45 8.51 39.39
C SER A 333 23.54 7.82 40.40
N THR A 334 24.09 6.90 41.19
CA THR A 334 23.46 6.35 42.39
C THR A 334 23.20 7.46 43.42
N PRO A 335 21.97 7.64 43.91
CA PRO A 335 21.75 8.36 45.16
C PRO A 335 22.15 7.44 46.32
N ALA A 336 23.07 7.92 47.16
CA ALA A 336 23.46 7.26 48.39
C ALA A 336 22.27 7.18 49.36
N VAL A 337 22.06 5.99 49.90
CA VAL A 337 21.08 5.67 50.94
C VAL A 337 21.51 6.33 52.25
N ALA A 338 20.65 7.15 52.84
CA ALA A 338 20.70 7.49 54.26
C ALA A 338 19.40 7.02 54.90
N ALA A 339 19.53 6.01 55.75
CA ALA A 339 18.45 5.46 56.55
C ALA A 339 18.22 6.32 57.78
N THR A 340 16.97 6.68 58.04
CA THR A 340 16.47 6.91 59.41
C THR A 340 15.03 6.43 59.51
N ALA A 341 14.81 5.60 60.52
CA ALA A 341 13.58 4.88 60.81
C ALA A 341 12.59 5.70 61.64
N SER A 342 11.30 5.40 61.45
CA SER A 342 10.14 5.51 62.36
C SER A 342 8.91 5.89 61.51
N ALA A 343 7.66 5.56 61.81
CA ALA A 343 6.98 4.58 62.65
C ALA A 343 5.49 4.91 62.46
N TYR A 344 4.65 3.90 62.19
CA TYR A 344 3.20 3.87 62.45
C TYR A 344 2.20 4.82 61.73
N THR A 345 1.11 4.15 61.30
CA THR A 345 -0.32 4.52 61.25
C THR A 345 -0.97 5.23 60.05
N ALA A 346 -1.93 4.48 59.49
CA ALA A 346 -3.30 4.84 59.10
C ALA A 346 -3.57 5.68 57.83
N GLU A 347 -4.27 5.04 56.88
CA GLU A 347 -5.23 5.65 55.95
C GLU A 347 -6.39 6.35 56.71
N PRO A 348 -7.09 7.39 56.17
CA PRO A 348 -7.86 7.26 54.91
C PRO A 348 -8.02 8.49 54.01
N ALA A 349 -8.53 8.20 52.81
CA ALA A 349 -9.31 9.02 51.87
C ALA A 349 -9.43 10.55 52.09
N SER A 350 -8.93 11.33 51.11
CA SER A 350 -9.61 12.50 50.52
C SER A 350 -8.64 13.30 49.64
N ARG A 351 -8.89 13.36 48.33
CA ARG A 351 -8.48 14.46 47.44
C ARG A 351 -9.28 14.39 46.13
N LEU A 352 -10.56 14.66 46.27
CA LEU A 352 -11.42 15.13 45.20
C LEU A 352 -11.87 16.55 45.58
N GLN A 353 -10.95 17.52 45.62
CA GLN A 353 -11.31 18.93 45.69
C GLN A 353 -10.08 19.73 45.29
N ASN A 354 -10.11 20.25 44.05
CA ASN A 354 -9.47 21.49 43.57
C ASN A 354 -9.48 21.48 42.04
N ALA A 355 -10.69 21.57 41.47
CA ALA A 355 -10.92 21.88 40.06
C ALA A 355 -12.30 22.56 39.91
N LEU A 356 -12.55 23.57 40.73
CA LEU A 356 -13.71 24.46 40.61
C LEU A 356 -13.26 25.85 41.07
N GLU A 357 -12.73 26.65 40.15
CA GLU A 357 -12.75 28.12 40.18
C GLU A 357 -11.98 28.64 38.96
N ALA A 358 -12.69 28.82 37.83
CA ALA A 358 -12.40 29.83 36.80
C ALA A 358 -13.40 29.70 35.63
N VAL A 359 -14.70 29.86 35.88
CA VAL A 359 -15.68 30.16 34.83
C VAL A 359 -16.72 31.15 35.39
N ALA A 360 -16.50 32.44 35.14
CA ALA A 360 -17.54 33.47 35.16
C ALA A 360 -17.14 34.56 34.14
N GLY A 361 -18.02 34.84 33.19
CA GLY A 361 -17.72 35.50 31.91
C GLY A 361 -17.90 37.03 31.83
N GLN A 362 -17.41 37.57 30.70
CA GLN A 362 -18.03 38.50 29.71
C GLN A 362 -18.58 39.89 30.16
N PRO A 363 -18.64 40.94 29.29
CA PRO A 363 -19.18 40.88 27.91
C PRO A 363 -18.61 41.84 26.80
N GLU A 364 -19.22 41.67 25.62
CA GLU A 364 -19.13 42.26 24.26
C GLU A 364 -18.98 43.78 24.06
N GLN A 365 -18.45 44.16 22.88
CA GLN A 365 -19.01 45.23 22.02
C GLN A 365 -18.57 45.11 20.53
N GLN A 366 -19.42 45.64 19.63
CA GLN A 366 -19.56 45.36 18.19
C GLN A 366 -18.67 46.19 17.21
N GLN A 367 -18.59 45.68 15.96
CA GLN A 367 -18.03 46.13 14.64
C GLN A 367 -18.29 47.61 14.22
N PRO A 368 -17.74 48.19 13.09
CA PRO A 368 -17.17 47.57 11.86
C PRO A 368 -15.95 48.27 11.18
N ALA A 369 -15.50 47.69 10.04
CA ALA A 369 -15.02 48.32 8.79
C ALA A 369 -13.52 48.26 8.37
N GLU A 370 -13.38 47.97 7.07
CA GLU A 370 -12.39 48.44 6.08
C GLU A 370 -11.14 47.64 5.64
N SER A 371 -11.16 47.46 4.32
CA SER A 371 -10.15 47.06 3.32
C SER A 371 -8.74 47.60 3.54
N THR A 372 -7.73 46.76 3.30
CA THR A 372 -6.64 47.10 2.36
C THR A 372 -6.09 45.86 1.67
N ALA A 373 -5.92 46.01 0.36
CA ALA A 373 -5.29 45.05 -0.54
C ALA A 373 -3.76 45.06 -0.37
N ALA A 374 -3.14 43.89 -0.52
CA ALA A 374 -1.74 43.79 -0.94
C ALA A 374 -1.61 42.62 -1.92
N ALA A 375 -1.35 42.97 -3.17
CA ALA A 375 -1.01 42.05 -4.24
C ALA A 375 0.45 41.58 -4.10
N VAL A 376 0.70 40.29 -4.30
CA VAL A 376 1.99 39.77 -4.80
C VAL A 376 1.70 38.71 -5.87
N ALA A 377 2.43 38.83 -6.97
CA ALA A 377 2.24 38.28 -8.29
C ALA A 377 2.53 36.75 -8.41
N PRO A 378 2.26 36.13 -9.58
CA PRO A 378 1.85 34.73 -9.71
C PRO A 378 2.98 33.71 -9.86
N VAL A 379 2.65 32.47 -9.49
CA VAL A 379 3.42 31.24 -9.71
C VAL A 379 3.49 30.93 -11.22
N PRO A 380 4.66 30.63 -11.82
CA PRO A 380 4.73 30.24 -13.22
C PRO A 380 4.22 28.81 -13.44
N ALA A 381 3.61 28.65 -14.60
CA ALA A 381 2.74 27.57 -15.05
C ALA A 381 3.35 26.16 -15.05
N GLU A 382 2.44 25.20 -14.84
CA GLU A 382 2.61 23.77 -15.08
C GLU A 382 3.20 23.50 -16.47
N GLY A 383 4.31 22.75 -16.51
CA GLY A 383 4.82 22.16 -17.73
C GLY A 383 3.83 21.14 -18.28
N VAL A 384 3.16 21.49 -19.37
CA VAL A 384 2.30 20.60 -20.15
C VAL A 384 3.17 19.50 -20.77
N VAL A 385 3.15 18.31 -20.18
CA VAL A 385 3.62 17.08 -20.83
C VAL A 385 2.50 16.61 -21.78
N PRO A 386 2.75 16.41 -23.08
CA PRO A 386 1.70 16.10 -24.04
C PRO A 386 1.03 14.75 -23.74
N SER A 387 -0.31 14.75 -23.84
CA SER A 387 -1.14 13.54 -23.83
C SER A 387 -0.79 12.65 -25.03
N PRO A 388 -0.67 11.32 -24.87
CA PRO A 388 -0.59 10.42 -26.01
C PRO A 388 -1.95 10.34 -26.69
N THR A 389 -1.96 10.63 -27.99
CA THR A 389 -3.10 10.49 -28.89
C THR A 389 -3.58 9.04 -28.93
N ALA A 390 -4.91 8.86 -28.95
CA ALA A 390 -5.53 7.55 -29.13
C ALA A 390 -5.02 6.90 -30.43
N ARG A 391 -4.63 5.62 -30.37
CA ARG A 391 -4.42 4.81 -31.57
C ARG A 391 -5.75 4.69 -32.32
N PRO A 392 -5.77 4.77 -33.65
CA PRO A 392 -6.98 4.50 -34.42
C PRO A 392 -7.37 3.03 -34.28
N ASP A 393 -8.65 2.79 -34.01
CA ASP A 393 -9.31 1.50 -34.17
C ASP A 393 -9.24 1.08 -35.64
N THR A 394 -8.35 0.15 -35.97
CA THR A 394 -8.49 -0.64 -37.20
C THR A 394 -9.31 -1.88 -36.88
N SER A 395 -10.62 -1.71 -36.94
CA SER A 395 -11.59 -2.77 -37.18
C SER A 395 -11.41 -3.26 -38.62
N ALA A 396 -10.52 -4.22 -38.85
CA ALA A 396 -10.51 -4.98 -40.08
C ALA A 396 -11.42 -6.19 -39.92
N GLU A 397 -12.59 -6.07 -40.52
CA GLU A 397 -13.59 -7.10 -40.76
C GLU A 397 -12.92 -8.37 -41.33
N ARG A 398 -12.85 -9.44 -40.53
CA ARG A 398 -12.59 -10.79 -41.04
C ARG A 398 -13.91 -11.53 -41.11
N THR A 399 -14.53 -11.44 -42.28
CA THR A 399 -15.52 -12.41 -42.76
C THR A 399 -14.93 -13.82 -42.70
N ALA A 400 -15.66 -14.71 -42.04
CA ALA A 400 -15.37 -16.13 -41.96
C ALA A 400 -15.48 -16.79 -43.34
N SER A 401 -14.47 -17.56 -43.73
CA SER A 401 -14.58 -18.56 -44.81
C SER A 401 -14.20 -19.93 -44.26
N VAL A 402 -15.23 -20.76 -44.06
CA VAL A 402 -15.14 -22.18 -43.73
C VAL A 402 -14.63 -22.95 -44.95
N PRO A 403 -13.62 -23.84 -44.85
CA PRO A 403 -13.37 -24.81 -45.90
C PRO A 403 -14.26 -26.04 -45.70
N ALA A 404 -14.99 -26.40 -46.75
CA ALA A 404 -15.77 -27.64 -46.87
C ALA A 404 -14.87 -28.88 -46.94
N PRO A 405 -15.34 -30.07 -46.51
CA PRO A 405 -14.60 -31.31 -46.62
C PRO A 405 -14.75 -31.94 -48.02
N ALA A 406 -13.65 -32.44 -48.58
CA ALA A 406 -13.65 -33.22 -49.81
C ALA A 406 -14.10 -34.66 -49.52
N THR A 407 -15.01 -35.16 -50.36
CA THR A 407 -15.54 -36.52 -50.38
C THR A 407 -14.71 -37.44 -51.28
N GLY A 408 -14.61 -38.72 -50.91
CA GLY A 408 -14.45 -39.83 -51.85
C GLY A 408 -13.42 -40.90 -51.45
N GLY A 409 -13.89 -42.10 -51.09
CA GLY A 409 -13.05 -43.31 -51.14
C GLY A 409 -13.39 -44.46 -50.18
N GLN A 410 -14.43 -45.23 -50.52
CA GLN A 410 -14.59 -46.68 -50.27
C GLN A 410 -14.65 -47.25 -48.84
N ALA A 411 -15.81 -47.85 -48.51
CA ALA A 411 -15.95 -48.91 -47.52
C ALA A 411 -15.54 -50.28 -48.13
N PRO A 412 -15.26 -51.30 -47.30
CA PRO A 412 -16.36 -52.19 -46.94
C PRO A 412 -16.43 -52.61 -45.46
N SER A 413 -17.63 -53.06 -45.12
CA SER A 413 -18.13 -53.57 -43.86
C SER A 413 -17.41 -54.80 -43.30
N LEU A 414 -17.36 -54.93 -41.97
CA LEU A 414 -17.62 -56.22 -41.30
C LEU A 414 -18.04 -56.06 -39.83
N ARG A 415 -19.23 -56.57 -39.53
CA ARG A 415 -19.83 -56.79 -38.20
C ARG A 415 -19.13 -57.94 -37.46
N ARG A 416 -19.02 -57.84 -36.13
CA ARG A 416 -19.02 -58.88 -35.05
C ARG A 416 -18.03 -58.46 -33.95
N ARG A 417 -18.14 -58.75 -32.65
CA ARG A 417 -19.12 -59.33 -31.70
C ARG A 417 -18.41 -59.28 -30.32
N ILE A 418 -19.17 -59.26 -29.22
CA ILE A 418 -18.84 -59.82 -27.87
C ILE A 418 -17.79 -59.02 -27.04
N GLN A 419 -18.15 -58.28 -25.98
CA GLN A 419 -18.47 -58.68 -24.58
C GLN A 419 -17.39 -59.50 -23.83
N ASN A 420 -17.13 -59.10 -22.58
CA ASN A 420 -16.46 -59.85 -21.50
C ASN A 420 -14.92 -59.94 -21.57
N ILE A 421 -14.11 -59.87 -20.49
CA ILE A 421 -14.30 -60.23 -19.08
C ILE A 421 -13.26 -59.53 -18.18
N PHE A 422 -13.63 -59.42 -16.91
CA PHE A 422 -12.87 -59.18 -15.68
C PHE A 422 -11.40 -59.66 -15.59
N SER A 423 -10.66 -58.91 -14.74
CA SER A 423 -9.58 -59.35 -13.84
C SER A 423 -8.25 -59.84 -14.41
N ARG A 424 -7.21 -59.02 -14.20
CA ARG A 424 -6.13 -59.29 -13.25
C ARG A 424 -5.36 -58.02 -12.89
#